data_AF-A0A848TYH7-F1
#
_entry.id   AF-A0A848TYH7-F1
#
_cell.length_a   1.000
_cell.length_b   1.000
_cell.length_c   1.000
_cell.angle_alpha   90.00
_cell.angle_beta   90.00
_cell.angle_gamma   90.00
#
_symmetry.space_group_name_H-M   'P 1'
#
loop_
_entity.id
_entity.type
_entity.pdbx_description
1 polymer ?
#
loop_
_entity_poly.entity_id
_entity_poly.type
_entity_poly.pdbx_seq_one_letter_code
_entity_poly.pdbx_strand_id
1 'polypeptide(L)'
;MEEKKLDINSIIGFVLIFGILIFMFYQNKPTPEEIEAQKAKQEQVEAESKESEVQTIKEEEPVSINLQDSTAVANYKSNIGAFGFTAPSDAVTTLENELVSLKISNKGGQIIEAKMKNFVTHDSVPVYLVKDGNASFGLNFSTSDNRVLNTKDLFFEPTLQSSGNNQVLSMKAKVAPNRYLEYRYEMKPDDYLVDFTIRSQDLNGGLNSSNPIHLEWKLNGIRQSKSIQFENRYTRLTYNHEDDKISKLSEGSYDEETEVDIKWLSY
;
A
#
# COMPACT_ATOMS: atom_id res chain seq x y z
N MET A 1 4.34 -37.10 48.13
CA MET A 1 5.71 -36.73 47.70
C MET A 1 6.53 -38.00 47.70
N GLU A 2 6.84 -38.54 46.52
CA GLU A 2 7.77 -39.66 46.37
C GLU A 2 9.14 -39.07 45.97
N GLU A 3 10.16 -39.36 46.75
CA GLU A 3 11.54 -39.02 46.39
C GLU A 3 12.01 -39.94 45.28
N LYS A 4 12.17 -39.40 44.07
CA LYS A 4 12.81 -40.10 42.95
C LYS A 4 14.32 -40.20 43.24
N LYS A 5 14.76 -41.37 43.69
CA LYS A 5 16.18 -41.73 43.71
C LYS A 5 16.70 -41.76 42.28
N LEU A 6 17.71 -40.95 41.99
CA LEU A 6 18.37 -40.91 40.69
C LEU A 6 18.92 -42.30 40.35
N ASP A 7 18.52 -42.82 39.19
CA ASP A 7 19.02 -44.10 38.69
C ASP A 7 20.44 -43.91 38.14
N ILE A 8 21.42 -44.41 38.87
CA ILE A 8 22.86 -44.31 38.54
C ILE A 8 23.14 -44.91 37.15
N ASN A 9 22.36 -45.92 36.73
CA ASN A 9 22.49 -46.52 35.41
C ASN A 9 22.00 -45.58 34.30
N SER A 10 20.98 -44.76 34.58
CA SER A 10 20.49 -43.73 33.65
C SER A 10 21.48 -42.57 33.50
N ILE A 11 22.21 -42.20 34.56
CA ILE A 11 23.24 -41.16 34.51
C ILE A 11 24.45 -41.63 33.69
N ILE A 12 24.88 -42.88 33.86
CA ILE A 12 25.98 -43.48 33.09
C ILE A 12 25.60 -43.55 31.60
N GLY A 13 24.35 -43.91 31.28
CA GLY A 13 23.83 -43.87 29.91
C GLY A 13 23.87 -42.49 29.29
N PHE A 14 23.51 -41.45 30.05
CA PHE A 14 23.51 -40.07 29.55
C PHE A 14 24.93 -39.55 29.29
N VAL A 15 25.90 -39.90 30.13
CA VAL A 15 27.32 -39.54 29.94
C VAL A 15 27.91 -40.24 28.71
N LEU A 16 27.55 -41.50 28.46
CA LEU A 16 27.99 -42.23 27.27
C LEU A 16 27.40 -41.61 25.98
N ILE A 17 26.12 -41.27 25.97
CA ILE A 17 25.47 -40.60 24.84
C ILE A 17 26.12 -39.23 24.58
N PHE A 18 26.38 -38.46 25.63
CA PHE A 18 27.03 -37.15 25.50
C PHE A 18 28.46 -37.27 24.96
N GLY A 19 29.21 -38.29 25.39
CA GLY A 19 30.54 -38.58 24.85
C GLY A 19 30.52 -38.95 23.36
N ILE A 20 29.54 -39.74 22.93
CA ILE A 20 29.36 -40.10 21.51
C ILE A 20 29.00 -38.86 20.67
N LEU A 21 28.14 -37.98 21.19
CA LEU A 21 27.76 -36.75 20.49
C LEU A 21 28.94 -35.78 20.33
N ILE A 22 29.78 -35.63 21.35
CA ILE A 22 31.00 -34.81 21.24
C ILE A 22 31.98 -35.42 20.23
N PHE A 23 32.15 -36.75 20.24
CA PHE A 23 33.00 -37.44 19.28
C PHE A 23 32.49 -37.26 17.84
N MET A 24 31.18 -37.39 17.63
CA MET A 24 30.54 -37.20 16.32
C MET A 24 30.65 -35.74 15.85
N PHE A 25 30.50 -34.77 16.76
CA PHE A 25 30.68 -33.35 16.46
C PHE A 25 32.12 -33.01 16.08
N TYR A 26 33.11 -33.65 16.71
CA TYR A 26 34.52 -33.44 16.38
C TYR A 26 34.91 -34.04 15.03
N GLN A 27 34.28 -35.17 14.64
CA GLN A 27 34.53 -35.84 13.37
C GLN A 27 33.80 -35.17 12.19
N ASN A 28 32.68 -34.50 12.44
CA ASN A 28 31.88 -33.81 11.42
C ASN A 28 32.14 -32.29 11.35
N LYS A 29 33.29 -31.80 11.86
CA LYS A 29 33.67 -30.39 11.66
C LYS A 29 34.03 -30.16 10.18
N PRO A 30 33.39 -29.21 9.48
CA PRO A 30 33.73 -28.89 8.11
C PRO A 30 35.18 -28.39 8.03
N THR A 31 35.89 -28.78 6.98
CA THR A 31 37.27 -28.34 6.74
C THR A 31 37.28 -26.85 6.39
N PRO A 32 38.38 -26.12 6.66
CA PRO A 32 38.48 -24.68 6.38
C PRO A 32 38.17 -24.32 4.92
N GLU A 33 38.50 -25.22 4.00
CA GLU A 33 38.30 -25.07 2.55
C GLU A 33 36.81 -25.10 2.16
N GLU A 34 35.98 -25.89 2.85
CA GLU A 34 34.52 -25.93 2.63
C GLU A 34 33.83 -24.67 3.19
N ILE A 35 34.36 -24.09 4.27
CA ILE A 35 33.85 -22.85 4.86
C ILE A 35 34.16 -21.67 3.93
N GLU A 36 35.33 -21.63 3.33
CA GLU A 36 35.68 -20.60 2.32
C GLU A 36 34.87 -20.75 1.04
N ALA A 37 34.64 -21.99 0.57
CA ALA A 37 33.77 -22.24 -0.58
C ALA A 37 32.30 -21.89 -0.34
N GLN A 38 31.79 -22.07 0.90
CA GLN A 38 30.45 -21.62 1.28
C GLN A 38 30.36 -20.10 1.35
N LYS A 39 31.37 -19.42 1.91
CA LYS A 39 31.43 -17.95 1.91
C LYS A 39 31.50 -17.37 0.51
N ALA A 40 32.30 -17.94 -0.38
CA ALA A 40 32.40 -17.50 -1.77
C ALA A 40 31.08 -17.71 -2.54
N LYS A 41 30.35 -18.81 -2.26
CA LYS A 41 29.00 -19.02 -2.81
C LYS A 41 27.99 -18.03 -2.23
N GLN A 42 28.06 -17.72 -0.94
CA GLN A 42 27.21 -16.71 -0.31
C GLN A 42 27.47 -15.32 -0.89
N GLU A 43 28.73 -14.94 -1.08
CA GLU A 43 29.11 -13.65 -1.70
C GLU A 43 28.69 -13.57 -3.17
N GLN A 44 28.69 -14.67 -3.93
CA GLN A 44 28.15 -14.70 -5.30
C GLN A 44 26.63 -14.57 -5.34
N VAL A 45 25.91 -15.25 -4.45
CA VAL A 45 24.44 -15.14 -4.35
C VAL A 45 24.03 -13.73 -3.88
N GLU A 46 24.81 -13.11 -3.00
CA GLU A 46 24.59 -11.73 -2.53
C GLU A 46 25.00 -10.66 -3.57
N ALA A 47 25.90 -11.00 -4.49
CA ALA A 47 26.24 -10.15 -5.64
C ALA A 47 25.16 -10.24 -6.74
N GLU A 48 24.63 -11.44 -7.04
CA GLU A 48 23.51 -11.63 -7.97
C GLU A 48 22.20 -11.01 -7.46
N SER A 49 21.96 -11.00 -6.13
CA SER A 49 20.82 -10.30 -5.55
C SER A 49 20.98 -8.78 -5.62
N LYS A 50 22.20 -8.26 -5.44
CA LYS A 50 22.50 -6.81 -5.58
C LYS A 50 22.49 -6.33 -7.04
N GLU A 51 22.77 -7.19 -8.01
CA GLU A 51 22.67 -6.84 -9.44
C GLU A 51 21.22 -6.90 -9.96
N SER A 52 20.34 -7.64 -9.26
CA SER A 52 18.90 -7.70 -9.55
C SER A 52 18.09 -6.56 -8.88
N GLU A 53 18.61 -5.97 -7.80
CA GLU A 53 17.97 -4.84 -7.08
C GLU A 53 18.35 -3.45 -7.60
N VAL A 54 19.29 -3.33 -8.55
CA VAL A 54 19.56 -2.08 -9.28
C VAL A 54 18.85 -2.08 -10.63
N GLN A 55 17.62 -2.58 -10.68
CA GLN A 55 16.62 -1.94 -11.52
C GLN A 55 16.09 -0.77 -10.71
N THR A 56 16.77 0.36 -10.85
CA THR A 56 16.17 1.67 -10.63
C THR A 56 14.80 1.65 -11.30
N ILE A 57 13.74 1.52 -10.51
CA ILE A 57 12.40 1.88 -10.92
C ILE A 57 12.55 3.36 -11.27
N LYS A 58 12.79 3.64 -12.55
CA LYS A 58 12.42 4.92 -13.11
C LYS A 58 10.94 5.01 -12.80
N GLU A 59 10.63 5.82 -11.80
CA GLU A 59 9.31 6.39 -11.65
C GLU A 59 9.03 7.06 -13.00
N GLU A 60 8.29 6.35 -13.86
CA GLU A 60 7.81 6.93 -15.10
C GLU A 60 7.02 8.17 -14.67
N GLU A 61 7.52 9.34 -15.05
CA GLU A 61 6.73 10.56 -14.93
C GLU A 61 5.34 10.25 -15.50
N PRO A 62 4.26 10.54 -14.78
CA PRO A 62 2.93 10.18 -15.23
C PRO A 62 2.72 10.82 -16.59
N VAL A 63 2.59 10.00 -17.64
CA VAL A 63 2.36 10.49 -18.99
C VAL A 63 1.08 11.32 -18.95
N SER A 64 1.25 12.65 -18.99
CA SER A 64 0.15 13.59 -18.94
C SER A 64 -0.48 13.63 -20.33
N ILE A 65 -1.76 13.31 -20.41
CA ILE A 65 -2.50 13.38 -21.67
C ILE A 65 -2.73 14.85 -21.98
N ASN A 66 -2.29 15.32 -23.14
CA ASN A 66 -2.64 16.67 -23.60
C ASN A 66 -4.13 16.70 -23.96
N LEU A 67 -4.95 17.28 -23.09
CA LEU A 67 -6.41 17.34 -23.26
C LEU A 67 -6.85 18.25 -24.42
N GLN A 68 -5.97 19.12 -24.92
CA GLN A 68 -6.23 19.97 -26.09
C GLN A 68 -5.93 19.25 -27.42
N ASP A 69 -5.21 18.13 -27.40
CA ASP A 69 -4.94 17.31 -28.57
C ASP A 69 -6.04 16.25 -28.76
N SER A 70 -6.87 16.43 -29.79
CA SER A 70 -7.97 15.51 -30.09
C SER A 70 -7.51 14.09 -30.41
N THR A 71 -6.33 13.93 -30.98
CA THR A 71 -5.69 12.64 -31.29
C THR A 71 -5.27 11.94 -30.00
N ALA A 72 -4.65 12.67 -29.06
CA ALA A 72 -4.29 12.14 -27.75
C ALA A 72 -5.51 11.68 -26.96
N VAL A 73 -6.58 12.49 -26.96
CA VAL A 73 -7.85 12.15 -26.31
C VAL A 73 -8.52 10.93 -26.96
N ALA A 74 -8.50 10.82 -28.29
CA ALA A 74 -9.04 9.66 -29.00
C ALA A 74 -8.26 8.38 -28.69
N ASN A 75 -6.93 8.45 -28.68
CA ASN A 75 -6.06 7.33 -28.33
C ASN A 75 -6.30 6.88 -26.89
N TYR A 76 -6.41 7.83 -25.95
CA TYR A 76 -6.77 7.54 -24.56
C TYR A 76 -8.07 6.73 -24.47
N LYS A 77 -9.15 7.24 -25.08
CA LYS A 77 -10.46 6.56 -25.06
C LYS A 77 -10.39 5.16 -25.68
N SER A 78 -9.62 4.98 -26.74
CA SER A 78 -9.38 3.67 -27.35
C SER A 78 -8.68 2.71 -26.40
N ASN A 79 -7.68 3.19 -25.64
CA ASN A 79 -6.93 2.36 -24.70
C ASN A 79 -7.80 1.89 -23.53
N ILE A 80 -8.62 2.78 -22.96
CA ILE A 80 -9.45 2.46 -21.78
C ILE A 80 -10.85 1.90 -22.12
N GLY A 81 -11.17 1.80 -23.41
CA GLY A 81 -12.41 1.17 -23.89
C GLY A 81 -13.67 1.86 -23.37
N ALA A 82 -14.58 1.08 -22.76
CA ALA A 82 -15.89 1.56 -22.32
C ALA A 82 -15.81 2.72 -21.32
N PHE A 83 -14.76 2.78 -20.49
CA PHE A 83 -14.54 3.88 -19.54
C PHE A 83 -14.21 5.22 -20.22
N GLY A 84 -13.93 5.22 -21.52
CA GLY A 84 -13.77 6.42 -22.35
C GLY A 84 -15.06 7.24 -22.51
N PHE A 85 -16.19 6.78 -21.96
CA PHE A 85 -17.42 7.55 -21.85
C PHE A 85 -17.24 8.79 -20.98
N THR A 86 -16.46 8.69 -19.90
CA THR A 86 -16.15 9.82 -19.03
C THR A 86 -15.28 10.84 -19.76
N ALA A 87 -15.67 12.11 -19.73
CA ALA A 87 -14.88 13.16 -20.35
C ALA A 87 -13.55 13.37 -19.59
N PRO A 88 -12.39 13.33 -20.28
CA PRO A 88 -11.11 13.66 -19.67
C PRO A 88 -11.08 15.08 -19.08
N SER A 89 -10.56 15.22 -17.87
CA SER A 89 -10.48 16.51 -17.18
C SER A 89 -9.41 16.46 -16.08
N ASP A 90 -8.47 17.41 -16.11
CA ASP A 90 -7.48 17.61 -15.04
C ASP A 90 -8.01 18.50 -13.91
N ALA A 91 -9.34 18.69 -13.83
CA ALA A 91 -9.95 19.45 -12.75
C ALA A 91 -9.80 18.74 -11.40
N VAL A 92 -9.83 19.56 -10.36
CA VAL A 92 -9.70 19.13 -8.97
C VAL A 92 -10.91 19.63 -8.20
N THR A 93 -11.48 18.76 -7.37
CA THR A 93 -12.61 19.10 -6.50
C THR A 93 -12.12 19.20 -5.05
N THR A 94 -12.46 20.29 -4.38
CA THR A 94 -12.19 20.45 -2.95
C THR A 94 -13.38 19.90 -2.13
N LEU A 95 -13.08 19.04 -1.16
CA LEU A 95 -14.02 18.53 -0.15
C LEU A 95 -13.45 18.88 1.22
N GLU A 96 -14.22 19.57 2.07
CA GLU A 96 -13.66 20.05 3.34
C GLU A 96 -14.70 20.21 4.45
N ASN A 97 -14.24 20.09 5.69
CA ASN A 97 -15.03 20.33 6.90
C ASN A 97 -14.25 21.28 7.85
N GLU A 98 -14.61 21.38 9.13
CA GLU A 98 -13.93 22.27 10.08
C GLU A 98 -12.47 21.87 10.37
N LEU A 99 -12.10 20.60 10.17
CA LEU A 99 -10.84 20.02 10.63
C LEU A 99 -9.87 19.66 9.49
N VAL A 100 -10.39 19.27 8.33
CA VAL A 100 -9.64 18.70 7.21
C VAL A 100 -10.09 19.33 5.89
N SER A 101 -9.14 19.57 4.99
CA SER A 101 -9.40 19.98 3.59
C SER A 101 -8.73 19.00 2.65
N LEU A 102 -9.52 18.40 1.75
CA LEU A 102 -9.05 17.45 0.75
C LEU A 102 -9.18 18.05 -0.64
N LYS A 103 -8.17 17.85 -1.48
CA LYS A 103 -8.27 18.05 -2.93
C LYS A 103 -8.27 16.69 -3.62
N ILE A 104 -9.31 16.43 -4.39
CA ILE A 104 -9.53 15.17 -5.10
C ILE A 104 -9.39 15.44 -6.60
N SER A 105 -8.50 14.70 -7.25
CA SER A 105 -8.26 14.81 -8.68
C SER A 105 -9.33 14.06 -9.47
N ASN A 106 -9.84 14.67 -10.55
CA ASN A 106 -10.69 13.98 -11.51
C ASN A 106 -9.92 12.85 -12.21
N LYS A 107 -8.61 13.01 -12.46
CA LYS A 107 -7.75 11.91 -12.87
C LYS A 107 -7.43 11.02 -11.67
N GLY A 108 -7.76 9.73 -11.75
CA GLY A 108 -7.55 8.78 -10.66
C GLY A 108 -8.67 8.75 -9.62
N GLY A 109 -9.48 9.81 -9.51
CA GLY A 109 -10.49 9.94 -8.46
C GLY A 109 -9.89 9.98 -7.04
N GLN A 110 -8.57 10.14 -6.91
CA GLN A 110 -7.82 10.01 -5.66
C GLN A 110 -7.55 11.36 -4.99
N ILE A 111 -7.27 11.30 -3.69
CA ILE A 111 -6.81 12.46 -2.91
C ILE A 111 -5.39 12.82 -3.37
N ILE A 112 -5.18 14.07 -3.77
CA ILE A 112 -3.87 14.61 -4.17
C ILE A 112 -3.33 15.64 -3.15
N GLU A 113 -4.19 16.16 -2.29
CA GLU A 113 -3.81 17.02 -1.16
C GLU A 113 -4.71 16.71 0.04
N ALA A 114 -4.14 16.48 1.20
CA ALA A 114 -4.86 16.32 2.47
C ALA A 114 -4.24 17.24 3.52
N LYS A 115 -4.92 18.34 3.82
CA LYS A 115 -4.48 19.38 4.75
C LYS A 115 -5.21 19.27 6.08
N MET A 116 -4.45 19.30 7.16
CA MET A 116 -4.97 19.36 8.52
C MET A 116 -5.13 20.84 8.92
N LYS A 117 -6.37 21.34 9.01
CA LYS A 117 -6.65 22.79 9.10
C LYS A 117 -6.10 23.44 10.38
N ASN A 118 -6.13 22.70 11.49
CA ASN A 118 -5.79 23.20 12.82
C ASN A 118 -4.36 22.89 13.26
N PHE A 119 -3.52 22.36 12.36
CA PHE A 119 -2.16 21.95 12.71
C PHE A 119 -1.13 22.64 11.82
N VAL A 120 -0.03 23.02 12.47
CA VAL A 120 1.18 23.51 11.81
C VAL A 120 2.38 22.72 12.32
N THR A 121 3.40 22.60 11.48
CA THR A 121 4.70 22.03 11.81
C THR A 121 5.48 22.96 12.76
N HIS A 122 6.65 22.51 13.22
CA HIS A 122 7.52 23.30 14.12
C HIS A 122 7.92 24.68 13.54
N ASP A 123 7.96 24.82 12.22
CA ASP A 123 8.25 26.05 11.49
C ASP A 123 6.99 26.82 11.02
N SER A 124 5.82 26.52 11.62
CA SER A 124 4.53 27.18 11.35
C SER A 124 3.98 26.97 9.92
N VAL A 125 4.42 25.93 9.22
CA VAL A 125 3.86 25.53 7.92
C VAL A 125 2.63 24.64 8.15
N PRO A 126 1.53 24.78 7.39
CA PRO A 126 0.38 23.89 7.55
C PRO A 126 0.76 22.42 7.37
N VAL A 127 0.21 21.54 8.21
CA VAL A 127 0.44 20.09 8.12
C VAL A 127 -0.33 19.50 6.94
N TYR A 128 0.39 18.79 6.06
CA TYR A 128 -0.18 18.01 4.97
C TYR A 128 0.20 16.53 5.13
N LEU A 129 -0.80 15.64 5.06
CA LEU A 129 -0.57 14.19 5.07
C LEU A 129 -0.36 13.65 3.64
N VAL A 130 -1.05 14.27 2.68
CA VAL A 130 -0.90 14.01 1.24
C VAL A 130 -0.59 15.33 0.56
N LYS A 131 0.48 15.37 -0.23
CA LYS A 131 0.88 16.50 -1.07
C LYS A 131 2.01 16.10 -2.01
N ASP A 132 2.15 16.82 -3.13
CA ASP A 132 3.32 16.76 -4.02
C ASP A 132 3.64 15.33 -4.50
N GLY A 133 2.60 14.52 -4.75
CA GLY A 133 2.73 13.17 -5.29
C GLY A 133 3.20 12.11 -4.30
N ASN A 134 3.23 12.40 -2.99
CA ASN A 134 3.69 11.45 -1.99
C ASN A 134 2.77 10.23 -1.78
N ALA A 135 1.55 10.22 -2.35
CA ALA A 135 0.61 9.12 -2.22
C ALA A 135 0.03 8.73 -3.58
N SER A 136 -0.27 7.44 -3.74
CA SER A 136 -0.95 6.88 -4.90
C SER A 136 -1.98 5.85 -4.47
N PHE A 137 -3.17 5.93 -5.03
CA PHE A 137 -4.27 5.03 -4.77
C PHE A 137 -4.91 4.60 -6.09
N GLY A 138 -5.09 3.30 -6.30
CA GLY A 138 -5.81 2.82 -7.47
C GLY A 138 -6.18 1.34 -7.44
N LEU A 139 -7.19 0.97 -8.22
CA LEU A 139 -7.62 -0.41 -8.40
C LEU A 139 -7.12 -0.93 -9.74
N ASN A 140 -6.45 -2.07 -9.73
CA ASN A 140 -6.20 -2.87 -10.92
C ASN A 140 -7.38 -3.81 -11.14
N PHE A 141 -7.96 -3.76 -12.34
CA PHE A 141 -9.04 -4.66 -12.72
C PHE A 141 -8.98 -5.00 -14.20
N SER A 142 -9.57 -6.14 -14.55
CA SER A 142 -9.73 -6.55 -15.94
C SER A 142 -11.14 -6.28 -16.43
N THR A 143 -11.27 -5.85 -17.68
CA THR A 143 -12.56 -5.68 -18.35
C THR A 143 -12.92 -6.94 -19.16
N SER A 144 -14.19 -7.05 -19.53
CA SER A 144 -14.72 -8.20 -20.30
C SER A 144 -14.12 -8.33 -21.72
N ASP A 145 -13.52 -7.26 -22.24
CA ASP A 145 -12.80 -7.22 -23.51
C ASP A 145 -11.29 -7.42 -23.35
N ASN A 146 -10.87 -8.00 -22.21
CA ASN A 146 -9.48 -8.37 -21.88
C ASN A 146 -8.50 -7.20 -21.74
N ARG A 147 -8.97 -5.97 -21.46
CA ARG A 147 -8.07 -4.88 -21.05
C ARG A 147 -7.76 -5.02 -19.56
N VAL A 148 -6.53 -4.69 -19.18
CA VAL A 148 -6.14 -4.48 -17.78
C VAL A 148 -6.06 -2.98 -17.58
N LEU A 149 -6.89 -2.46 -16.69
CA LEU A 149 -6.99 -1.03 -16.41
C LEU A 149 -6.60 -0.78 -14.97
N ASN A 150 -6.02 0.40 -14.73
CA ASN A 150 -5.91 0.94 -13.39
C ASN A 150 -6.72 2.22 -13.26
N THR A 151 -7.46 2.38 -12.16
CA THR A 151 -8.23 3.60 -11.92
C THR A 151 -7.38 4.86 -11.88
N LYS A 152 -6.08 4.78 -11.52
CA LYS A 152 -5.16 5.93 -11.53
C LYS A 152 -5.02 6.58 -12.92
N ASP A 153 -5.34 5.84 -13.98
CA ASP A 153 -5.35 6.30 -15.37
C ASP A 153 -6.75 6.66 -15.89
N LEU A 154 -7.80 6.44 -15.10
CA LEU A 154 -9.17 6.79 -15.47
C LEU A 154 -9.53 8.20 -15.03
N PHE A 155 -10.39 8.85 -15.81
CA PHE A 155 -11.04 10.09 -15.38
C PHE A 155 -12.38 9.79 -14.70
N PHE A 156 -12.67 10.58 -13.68
CA PHE A 156 -13.88 10.52 -12.87
C PHE A 156 -14.63 11.85 -12.96
N GLU A 157 -15.95 11.78 -13.07
CA GLU A 157 -16.85 12.93 -12.99
C GLU A 157 -17.24 13.20 -11.53
N PRO A 158 -16.95 14.39 -10.98
CA PRO A 158 -17.30 14.75 -9.62
C PRO A 158 -18.77 15.16 -9.49
N THR A 159 -19.38 14.87 -8.35
CA THR A 159 -20.67 15.41 -7.92
C THR A 159 -20.61 15.62 -6.42
N LEU A 160 -20.57 16.88 -5.98
CA LEU A 160 -20.55 17.27 -4.58
C LEU A 160 -21.98 17.60 -4.12
N GLN A 161 -22.40 17.00 -3.01
CA GLN A 161 -23.73 17.17 -2.43
C GLN A 161 -23.65 17.24 -0.91
N SER A 162 -24.67 17.84 -0.30
CA SER A 162 -24.88 17.78 1.15
C SER A 162 -25.87 16.69 1.49
N SER A 163 -25.57 15.88 2.50
CA SER A 163 -26.43 14.83 3.03
C SER A 163 -26.67 15.09 4.51
N GLY A 164 -27.75 15.80 4.83
CA GLY A 164 -27.93 16.38 6.16
C GLY A 164 -26.82 17.39 6.45
N ASN A 165 -26.04 17.15 7.52
CA ASN A 165 -24.87 17.97 7.87
C ASN A 165 -23.57 17.49 7.20
N ASN A 166 -23.58 16.36 6.51
CA ASN A 166 -22.38 15.79 5.91
C ASN A 166 -22.16 16.34 4.51
N GLN A 167 -20.89 16.44 4.10
CA GLN A 167 -20.53 16.64 2.70
C GLN A 167 -20.22 15.29 2.06
N VAL A 168 -20.77 15.06 0.86
CA VAL A 168 -20.59 13.82 0.10
C VAL A 168 -20.08 14.16 -1.29
N LEU A 169 -18.87 13.72 -1.62
CA LEU A 169 -18.31 13.79 -2.96
C LEU A 169 -18.38 12.42 -3.63
N SER A 170 -19.11 12.37 -4.73
CA SER A 170 -19.20 11.20 -5.61
C SER A 170 -18.31 11.42 -6.82
N MET A 171 -17.28 10.61 -6.99
CA MET A 171 -16.40 10.59 -8.16
C MET A 171 -16.77 9.36 -8.99
N LYS A 172 -17.24 9.55 -10.23
CA LYS A 172 -17.74 8.45 -11.08
C LYS A 172 -16.93 8.27 -12.36
N ALA A 173 -16.28 7.11 -12.51
CA ALA A 173 -15.73 6.65 -13.78
C ALA A 173 -16.83 5.86 -14.52
N LYS A 174 -17.50 6.54 -15.45
CA LYS A 174 -18.67 6.05 -16.18
C LYS A 174 -18.28 5.28 -17.44
N VAL A 175 -19.08 4.25 -17.74
CA VAL A 175 -19.12 3.54 -19.03
C VAL A 175 -20.43 3.79 -19.80
N ALA A 176 -21.42 4.37 -19.12
CA ALA A 176 -22.69 4.86 -19.64
C ALA A 176 -23.32 5.80 -18.59
N PRO A 177 -24.43 6.51 -18.89
CA PRO A 177 -25.03 7.44 -17.92
C PRO A 177 -25.29 6.87 -16.52
N ASN A 178 -25.77 5.62 -16.44
CA ASN A 178 -26.12 4.94 -15.19
C ASN A 178 -25.23 3.72 -14.88
N ARG A 179 -24.09 3.56 -15.57
CA ARG A 179 -23.15 2.45 -15.35
C ARG A 179 -21.77 3.00 -15.04
N TYR A 180 -21.25 2.72 -13.86
CA TYR A 180 -20.01 3.36 -13.40
C TYR A 180 -19.33 2.61 -12.26
N LEU A 181 -18.04 2.89 -12.10
CA LEU A 181 -17.29 2.70 -10.86
C LEU A 181 -17.30 4.03 -10.11
N GLU A 182 -17.55 4.00 -8.82
CA GLU A 182 -17.65 5.21 -7.99
C GLU A 182 -16.76 5.12 -6.77
N TYR A 183 -16.00 6.20 -6.57
CA TYR A 183 -15.35 6.54 -5.31
C TYR A 183 -16.21 7.58 -4.61
N ARG A 184 -16.76 7.20 -3.46
CA ARG A 184 -17.61 8.07 -2.64
C ARG A 184 -16.86 8.45 -1.37
N TYR A 185 -16.63 9.73 -1.21
CA TYR A 185 -16.06 10.34 -0.01
C TYR A 185 -17.17 11.02 0.78
N GLU A 186 -17.22 10.79 2.09
CA GLU A 186 -18.17 11.45 2.98
C GLU A 186 -17.45 11.99 4.23
N MET A 187 -17.74 13.24 4.57
CA MET A 187 -17.17 13.95 5.70
C MET A 187 -18.27 14.52 6.58
N LYS A 188 -18.16 14.29 7.89
CA LYS A 188 -18.97 14.99 8.91
C LYS A 188 -18.34 16.37 9.20
N PRO A 189 -19.09 17.34 9.76
CA PRO A 189 -18.57 18.69 9.99
C PRO A 189 -17.33 18.79 10.89
N ASP A 190 -17.27 17.99 11.96
CA ASP A 190 -16.26 18.08 13.03
C ASP A 190 -15.65 16.70 13.31
N ASP A 191 -15.15 16.06 12.25
CA ASP A 191 -14.54 14.72 12.33
C ASP A 191 -13.28 14.68 11.45
N TYR A 192 -12.23 14.01 11.92
CA TYR A 192 -11.02 13.77 11.12
C TYR A 192 -11.18 12.56 10.21
N LEU A 193 -12.15 11.68 10.50
CA LEU A 193 -12.43 10.50 9.70
C LEU A 193 -13.19 10.87 8.43
N VAL A 194 -12.78 10.22 7.34
CA VAL A 194 -13.40 10.36 6.03
C VAL A 194 -13.90 8.99 5.63
N ASP A 195 -15.22 8.86 5.51
CA ASP A 195 -15.82 7.62 5.04
C ASP A 195 -15.54 7.49 3.54
N PHE A 196 -14.86 6.41 3.17
CA PHE A 196 -14.53 6.10 1.78
C PHE A 196 -15.20 4.81 1.36
N THR A 197 -15.92 4.84 0.24
CA THR A 197 -16.60 3.66 -0.32
C THR A 197 -16.30 3.54 -1.80
N ILE A 198 -15.88 2.35 -2.21
CA ILE A 198 -15.80 1.95 -3.62
C ILE A 198 -17.07 1.17 -3.93
N ARG A 199 -17.81 1.58 -4.97
CA ARG A 199 -18.96 0.83 -5.46
C ARG A 199 -19.00 0.77 -6.98
N SER A 200 -19.53 -0.33 -7.50
CA SER A 200 -19.90 -0.45 -8.90
C SER A 200 -21.42 -0.38 -9.04
N GLN A 201 -21.89 0.25 -10.12
CA GLN A 201 -23.29 0.29 -10.51
C GLN A 201 -23.41 -0.28 -11.92
N ASP A 202 -24.15 -1.39 -12.06
CA ASP A 202 -24.48 -2.01 -13.35
C ASP A 202 -23.27 -2.29 -14.26
N LEU A 203 -22.14 -2.70 -13.65
CA LEU A 203 -20.90 -3.08 -14.35
C LEU A 203 -20.75 -4.60 -14.57
N ASN A 204 -21.76 -5.40 -14.24
CA ASN A 204 -21.74 -6.87 -14.29
C ASN A 204 -21.43 -7.48 -15.68
N GLY A 205 -21.46 -6.68 -16.76
CA GLY A 205 -21.06 -7.10 -18.11
C GLY A 205 -19.84 -6.39 -18.69
N GLY A 206 -19.23 -5.46 -17.94
CA GLY A 206 -18.05 -4.70 -18.38
C GLY A 206 -16.76 -5.08 -17.64
N LEU A 207 -16.87 -5.72 -16.48
CA LEU A 207 -15.76 -6.23 -15.69
C LEU A 207 -15.61 -7.74 -15.90
N ASN A 208 -14.37 -8.21 -15.93
CA ASN A 208 -14.08 -9.64 -15.89
C ASN A 208 -14.04 -10.10 -14.42
N SER A 209 -15.12 -10.72 -13.96
CA SER A 209 -15.26 -11.22 -12.59
C SER A 209 -14.38 -12.42 -12.25
N SER A 210 -13.71 -13.04 -13.24
CA SER A 210 -12.82 -14.18 -13.03
C SER A 210 -11.45 -13.76 -12.48
N ASN A 211 -11.07 -12.48 -12.65
CA ASN A 211 -9.83 -11.93 -12.13
C ASN A 211 -10.13 -11.10 -10.86
N PRO A 212 -9.41 -11.33 -9.75
CA PRO A 212 -9.52 -10.47 -8.58
C PRO A 212 -9.21 -9.00 -8.91
N ILE A 213 -9.91 -8.11 -8.23
CA ILE A 213 -9.57 -6.68 -8.24
C ILE A 213 -8.52 -6.45 -7.17
N HIS A 214 -7.39 -5.86 -7.54
CA HIS A 214 -6.33 -5.54 -6.59
C HIS A 214 -6.32 -4.06 -6.27
N LEU A 215 -6.36 -3.71 -4.99
CA LEU A 215 -6.13 -2.34 -4.54
C LEU A 215 -4.64 -2.11 -4.32
N GLU A 216 -4.11 -1.09 -4.98
CA GLU A 216 -2.78 -0.55 -4.72
C GLU A 216 -2.89 0.76 -3.96
N TRP A 217 -2.29 0.81 -2.78
CA TRP A 217 -2.13 2.05 -2.02
C TRP A 217 -0.68 2.20 -1.62
N LYS A 218 -0.08 3.33 -2.00
CA LYS A 218 1.30 3.70 -1.68
C LYS A 218 1.30 5.05 -0.99
N LEU A 219 2.10 5.17 0.06
CA LEU A 219 2.32 6.42 0.79
C LEU A 219 3.79 6.54 1.14
N ASN A 220 4.40 7.64 0.70
CA ASN A 220 5.69 8.12 1.17
C ASN A 220 5.41 9.20 2.24
N GLY A 221 5.74 8.90 3.50
CA GLY A 221 5.43 9.79 4.62
C GLY A 221 6.10 11.16 4.50
N ILE A 222 5.32 12.23 4.62
CA ILE A 222 5.87 13.59 4.67
C ILE A 222 6.35 13.86 6.09
N ARG A 223 7.63 14.22 6.21
CA ARG A 223 8.23 14.64 7.47
C ARG A 223 7.49 15.85 8.05
N GLN A 224 7.00 15.72 9.28
CA GLN A 224 6.32 16.81 10.02
C GLN A 224 7.14 17.37 11.18
N SER A 225 8.12 16.61 11.68
CA SER A 225 8.86 16.92 12.90
C SER A 225 10.23 17.54 12.64
N LYS A 226 10.71 18.30 13.64
CA LYS A 226 12.06 18.90 13.59
C LYS A 226 13.17 17.86 13.53
N SER A 227 13.04 16.71 14.20
CA SER A 227 14.05 15.67 14.18
C SER A 227 13.60 14.47 13.35
N ILE A 228 14.29 14.24 12.23
CA ILE A 228 14.08 13.07 11.35
C ILE A 228 14.30 11.78 12.14
N GLN A 229 15.36 11.73 12.95
CA GLN A 229 15.71 10.53 13.71
C GLN A 229 14.62 10.15 14.71
N PHE A 230 14.02 11.13 15.37
CA PHE A 230 12.93 10.85 16.31
C PHE A 230 11.65 10.47 15.57
N GLU A 231 11.31 11.16 14.50
CA GLU A 231 10.13 10.83 13.69
C GLU A 231 10.20 9.40 13.16
N ASN A 232 11.28 9.05 12.47
CA ASN A 232 11.46 7.70 11.90
C ASN A 232 11.44 6.61 12.98
N ARG A 233 11.90 6.89 14.21
CA ARG A 233 11.86 5.91 15.30
C ARG A 233 10.45 5.57 15.79
N TYR A 234 9.48 6.44 15.53
CA TYR A 234 8.09 6.27 15.98
C TYR A 234 7.08 6.11 14.83
N THR A 235 7.52 6.23 13.58
CA THR A 235 6.71 5.97 12.38
C THR A 235 6.96 4.54 11.90
N ARG A 236 5.91 3.73 11.82
CA ARG A 236 5.99 2.36 11.30
C ARG A 236 4.61 1.85 10.94
N LEU A 237 4.56 0.98 9.92
CA LEU A 237 3.33 0.31 9.57
C LEU A 237 2.90 -0.58 10.74
N THR A 238 1.71 -0.31 11.28
CA THR A 238 1.07 -1.05 12.35
C THR A 238 -0.28 -1.52 11.84
N TYR A 239 -0.64 -2.76 12.13
CA TYR A 239 -1.88 -3.33 11.64
C TYR A 239 -2.53 -4.23 12.68
N ASN A 240 -3.85 -4.35 12.57
CA ASN A 240 -4.69 -5.06 13.53
C ASN A 240 -5.46 -6.16 12.83
N HIS A 241 -5.44 -7.33 13.46
CA HIS A 241 -6.13 -8.54 13.01
C HIS A 241 -7.58 -8.55 13.50
N GLU A 242 -8.43 -9.37 12.89
CA GLU A 242 -9.83 -9.57 13.32
C GLU A 242 -9.96 -10.09 14.78
N ASP A 243 -8.94 -10.77 15.31
CA ASP A 243 -8.88 -11.22 16.71
C ASP A 243 -8.36 -10.13 17.68
N ASP A 244 -8.29 -8.88 17.22
CA ASP A 244 -7.75 -7.70 17.89
C ASP A 244 -6.25 -7.77 18.22
N LYS A 245 -5.49 -8.76 17.73
CA LYS A 245 -4.02 -8.76 17.81
C LYS A 245 -3.45 -7.58 17.04
N ILE A 246 -2.39 -6.97 17.57
CA ILE A 246 -1.65 -5.89 16.89
C ILE A 246 -0.28 -6.42 16.49
N SER A 247 0.04 -6.26 15.21
CA SER A 247 1.35 -6.53 14.62
C SER A 247 1.92 -5.25 14.00
N LYS A 248 3.21 -5.27 13.69
CA LYS A 248 3.94 -4.10 13.19
C LYS A 248 5.13 -4.53 12.36
N LEU A 249 5.45 -3.74 11.35
CA LEU A 249 6.69 -3.85 10.60
C LEU A 249 7.82 -3.11 11.34
N SER A 250 9.06 -3.45 10.98
CA SER A 250 10.28 -2.83 11.49
C SER A 250 10.30 -1.31 11.27
N GLU A 251 10.61 -0.55 12.33
CA GLU A 251 10.89 0.90 12.25
C GLU A 251 12.32 1.24 11.76
N GLY A 252 13.20 0.24 11.59
CA GLY A 252 14.65 0.45 11.39
C GLY A 252 15.25 -0.24 10.17
N SER A 253 14.48 -1.02 9.44
CA SER A 253 14.92 -1.76 8.25
C SER A 253 13.79 -1.88 7.24
N TYR A 254 14.11 -2.25 6.00
CA TYR A 254 13.10 -2.74 5.08
C TYR A 254 12.45 -3.99 5.68
N ASP A 255 11.13 -4.06 5.57
CA ASP A 255 10.32 -5.13 6.12
C ASP A 255 9.03 -5.24 5.29
N GLU A 256 8.61 -6.47 5.04
CA GLU A 256 7.51 -6.79 4.15
C GLU A 256 6.80 -8.05 4.65
N GLU A 257 5.48 -7.97 4.79
CA GLU A 257 4.64 -9.08 5.24
C GLU A 257 3.41 -9.22 4.35
N THR A 258 2.96 -10.46 4.17
CA THR A 258 1.68 -10.77 3.53
C THR A 258 0.75 -11.34 4.59
N GLU A 259 -0.33 -10.62 4.86
CA GLU A 259 -1.28 -10.95 5.91
C GLU A 259 -2.71 -11.01 5.35
N VAL A 260 -3.57 -11.75 6.04
CA VAL A 260 -5.01 -11.90 5.71
C VAL A 260 -5.85 -11.54 6.93
N ASP A 261 -7.14 -11.26 6.73
CA ASP A 261 -8.08 -10.94 7.81
C ASP A 261 -7.61 -9.76 8.68
N ILE A 262 -7.18 -8.68 8.00
CA ILE A 262 -6.77 -7.41 8.62
C ILE A 262 -7.97 -6.47 8.74
N LYS A 263 -8.17 -5.95 9.95
CA LYS A 263 -9.24 -5.01 10.30
C LYS A 263 -8.89 -3.56 9.96
N TRP A 264 -7.66 -3.15 10.24
CA TRP A 264 -7.12 -1.85 9.85
C TRP A 264 -5.59 -1.87 9.80
N LEU A 265 -5.03 -0.90 9.08
CA LEU A 265 -3.60 -0.59 9.05
C LEU A 265 -3.38 0.91 9.20
N SER A 266 -2.24 1.30 9.76
CA SER A 266 -1.81 2.67 9.97
C SER A 266 -0.29 2.79 9.79
N TYR A 267 0.22 4.02 9.67
CA TYR A 267 1.64 4.36 9.53
C TYR A 267 2.16 5.16 10.73
#